data_AF-A0A845XSI9-F1
#
_entry.id   AF-A0A845XSI9-F1
#
_cell.length_a   1.000
_cell.length_b   1.000
_cell.length_c   1.000
_cell.angle_alpha   90.00
_cell.angle_beta   90.00
_cell.angle_gamma   90.00
#
_symmetry.space_group_name_H-M   'P 1'
#
loop_
_entity.id
_entity.type
_entity.pdbx_description
1 polymer ?
#
loop_
_entity_poly.entity_id
_entity_poly.type
_entity_poly.pdbx_seq_one_letter_code
_entity_poly.pdbx_strand_id
1 'polypeptide(L)'
;MTKKRNTSRDGFRNQLESVGLNKFKGIWDFIQSNDSLKRKVNKTIINNAVYKMPTRPHKLSAMAPYTSWDSLTDRTWIGRHLPPDPEFNKAGNLPPLEDLAVLFRKQEGKTIYSEKSTLLFPYWVQWFTDGFLRTDRYNRLKNTSNHGIDLSPVYGLNRKSTDMLRSHQGGKLKSQIINGEEYPLFYYDDPEKGVVKPEFDGLYEPLNDEKRLDPAKKAKLFAMGVERANVQIGYVMHNVLCLREHNRLCDLLAKHYPDWDDERLFQTARNIVMVLIMKIVVEEYVNHITSYHFNFIVDPPAFTNQKWYRQNWMTVEFSLVYRWHSALPETLTYDSKQIPMVDSLWNNEMLINKGLGPLFEETCSQPGSKIGLFNTSEFLIPVELASIDLGREAQLASYNDYREICQFPRVTDFDQITGDEDTQRELKRLYGDVNNIEFYVGLYAEDVPPNAAVAPLVTRMIAVDAFSQALTNPLLAENIFNEETFSPVGWEVIQNTNTLSDLVNRNSPQQDKKYKVTFDNP
;
A
#
# COMPACT_ATOMS: atom_id res chain seq x y z
N MET A 1 -25.13 4.43 22.80
CA MET A 1 -24.82 2.98 22.69
C MET A 1 -25.02 2.62 21.24
N THR A 2 -23.95 2.34 20.49
CA THR A 2 -24.05 1.96 19.07
C THR A 2 -24.86 0.69 18.94
N LYS A 3 -25.92 0.71 18.12
CA LYS A 3 -26.75 -0.46 17.87
C LYS A 3 -25.90 -1.50 17.14
N LYS A 4 -26.10 -2.79 17.43
CA LYS A 4 -25.42 -3.84 16.66
C LYS A 4 -25.93 -3.83 15.21
N ARG A 5 -24.99 -3.84 14.25
CA ARG A 5 -25.28 -4.00 12.81
C ARG A 5 -26.08 -5.26 12.53
N ASN A 6 -27.00 -5.19 11.57
CA ASN A 6 -27.74 -6.33 11.05
C ASN A 6 -26.84 -7.19 10.13
N THR A 7 -26.46 -8.39 10.56
CA THR A 7 -25.53 -9.26 9.81
C THR A 7 -26.21 -10.20 8.81
N SER A 8 -27.52 -10.06 8.57
CA SER A 8 -28.31 -10.96 7.71
C SER A 8 -27.83 -11.00 6.24
N ARG A 9 -27.08 -9.98 5.78
CA ARG A 9 -26.51 -9.89 4.43
C ARG A 9 -24.99 -10.12 4.37
N ASP A 10 -24.40 -10.72 5.40
CA ASP A 10 -23.00 -11.15 5.35
C ASP A 10 -22.83 -12.46 4.56
N GLY A 11 -23.89 -13.27 4.50
CA GLY A 11 -23.90 -14.57 3.84
C GLY A 11 -23.36 -15.69 4.74
N PHE A 12 -24.10 -16.81 4.80
CA PHE A 12 -23.82 -17.91 5.73
C PHE A 12 -22.41 -18.48 5.60
N ARG A 13 -21.92 -18.70 4.36
CA ARG A 13 -20.57 -19.20 4.11
C ARG A 13 -19.48 -18.23 4.61
N ASN A 14 -19.66 -16.93 4.40
CA ASN A 14 -18.69 -15.93 4.84
C ASN A 14 -18.68 -15.80 6.37
N GLN A 15 -19.84 -15.93 7.02
CA GLN A 15 -19.91 -15.96 8.48
C GLN A 15 -19.19 -17.18 9.06
N LEU A 16 -19.40 -18.38 8.49
CA LEU A 16 -18.67 -19.58 8.91
C LEU A 16 -17.16 -19.45 8.70
N GLU A 17 -16.74 -18.92 7.55
CA GLU A 17 -15.34 -18.67 7.23
C GLU A 17 -14.71 -17.68 8.23
N SER A 18 -15.42 -16.58 8.53
CA SER A 18 -14.99 -15.61 9.54
C SER A 18 -14.88 -16.24 10.92
N VAL A 19 -15.85 -17.06 11.35
CA VAL A 19 -15.75 -17.77 12.63
C VAL A 19 -14.56 -18.72 12.65
N GLY A 20 -14.34 -19.49 11.57
CA GLY A 20 -13.22 -20.41 11.47
C GLY A 20 -11.87 -19.71 11.59
N LEU A 21 -11.66 -18.63 10.84
CA LEU A 21 -10.38 -17.91 10.77
C LEU A 21 -10.09 -17.04 12.01
N ASN A 22 -11.13 -16.55 12.69
CA ASN A 22 -11.01 -15.60 13.81
C ASN A 22 -11.27 -16.21 15.20
N LYS A 23 -11.60 -17.50 15.27
CA LYS A 23 -11.80 -18.22 16.54
C LYS A 23 -10.85 -19.41 16.63
N PHE A 24 -10.85 -20.07 17.79
CA PHE A 24 -10.10 -21.29 18.04
C PHE A 24 -8.57 -21.13 17.95
N LYS A 25 -8.02 -20.07 18.56
CA LYS A 25 -6.58 -19.77 18.57
C LYS A 25 -5.71 -21.02 18.83
N GLY A 26 -6.05 -21.89 19.79
CA GLY A 26 -5.26 -23.09 20.07
C GLY A 26 -5.16 -24.09 18.90
N ILE A 27 -6.18 -24.20 18.05
CA ILE A 27 -6.12 -25.01 16.82
C ILE A 27 -5.16 -24.37 15.82
N TRP A 28 -5.23 -23.05 15.66
CA TRP A 28 -4.34 -22.31 14.77
C TRP A 28 -2.88 -22.35 15.23
N ASP A 29 -2.63 -22.26 16.54
CA ASP A 29 -1.31 -22.42 17.14
C ASP A 29 -0.75 -23.83 16.86
N PHE A 30 -1.58 -24.87 16.98
CA PHE A 30 -1.19 -26.24 16.63
C PHE A 30 -0.89 -26.42 15.13
N ILE A 31 -1.71 -25.84 14.25
CA ILE A 31 -1.47 -25.89 12.80
C ILE A 31 -0.14 -25.19 12.46
N GLN A 32 0.12 -24.02 13.05
CA GLN A 32 1.31 -23.22 12.75
C GLN A 32 2.60 -23.79 13.34
N SER A 33 2.54 -24.59 14.40
CA SER A 33 3.71 -25.26 14.98
C SER A 33 4.21 -26.44 14.14
N ASN A 34 3.43 -26.90 13.15
CA ASN A 34 3.83 -27.96 12.22
C ASN A 34 4.04 -27.40 10.81
N ASP A 35 5.26 -27.45 10.29
CA ASP A 35 5.59 -26.84 9.00
C ASP A 35 4.80 -27.40 7.80
N SER A 36 4.55 -28.71 7.77
CA SER A 36 3.78 -29.33 6.69
C SER A 36 2.31 -28.90 6.72
N LEU A 37 1.70 -28.85 7.91
CA LEU A 37 0.32 -28.38 8.07
C LEU A 37 0.22 -26.89 7.77
N LYS A 38 1.12 -26.08 8.34
CA LYS A 38 1.22 -24.64 8.09
C LYS A 38 1.26 -24.32 6.60
N ARG A 39 2.15 -24.94 5.82
CA ARG A 39 2.24 -24.71 4.37
C ARG A 39 0.98 -25.13 3.61
N LYS A 40 0.41 -26.30 3.94
CA LYS A 40 -0.82 -26.79 3.31
C LYS A 40 -2.00 -25.87 3.59
N VAL A 41 -2.13 -25.39 4.83
CA VAL A 41 -3.19 -24.49 5.27
C VAL A 41 -2.98 -23.09 4.68
N ASN A 42 -1.75 -22.56 4.66
CA ASN A 42 -1.38 -21.31 4.00
C ASN A 42 -1.88 -21.29 2.55
N LYS A 43 -1.51 -22.32 1.78
CA LYS A 43 -1.95 -22.50 0.40
C LYS A 43 -3.47 -22.53 0.27
N THR A 44 -4.15 -23.25 1.18
CA THR A 44 -5.60 -23.43 1.14
C THR A 44 -6.34 -22.12 1.40
N ILE A 45 -5.93 -21.36 2.43
CA ILE A 45 -6.56 -20.08 2.78
C ILE A 45 -6.33 -19.04 1.69
N ILE A 46 -5.10 -18.92 1.19
CA ILE A 46 -4.76 -17.99 0.09
C ILE A 46 -5.56 -18.32 -1.16
N ASN A 47 -5.59 -19.60 -1.58
CA ASN A 47 -6.39 -20.01 -2.73
C ASN A 47 -7.87 -19.69 -2.53
N ASN A 48 -8.44 -20.02 -1.37
CA ASN A 48 -9.83 -19.73 -1.09
C ASN A 48 -10.14 -18.23 -1.16
N ALA A 49 -9.21 -17.37 -0.71
CA ALA A 49 -9.36 -15.92 -0.81
C ALA A 49 -9.30 -15.42 -2.26
N VAL A 50 -8.28 -15.83 -3.03
CA VAL A 50 -8.10 -15.38 -4.43
C VAL A 50 -9.23 -15.88 -5.34
N TYR A 51 -9.74 -17.10 -5.12
CA TYR A 51 -10.84 -17.67 -5.91
C TYR A 51 -12.23 -17.09 -5.59
N LYS A 52 -12.34 -16.08 -4.69
CA LYS A 52 -13.61 -15.37 -4.46
C LYS A 52 -14.02 -14.51 -5.65
N MET A 53 -13.07 -14.08 -6.47
CA MET A 53 -13.32 -13.26 -7.67
C MET A 53 -12.77 -13.95 -8.93
N PRO A 54 -13.24 -13.55 -10.12
CA PRO A 54 -12.65 -14.02 -11.38
C PRO A 54 -11.16 -13.76 -11.46
N THR A 55 -10.39 -14.79 -11.79
CA THR A 55 -8.93 -14.73 -11.87
C THR A 55 -8.48 -14.06 -13.17
N ARG A 56 -7.30 -13.42 -13.14
CA ARG A 56 -6.65 -12.84 -14.33
C ARG A 56 -6.45 -13.87 -15.47
N PRO A 57 -6.35 -13.44 -16.75
CA PRO A 57 -6.41 -12.04 -17.21
C PRO A 57 -7.82 -11.44 -17.08
N HIS A 58 -7.89 -10.15 -16.77
CA HIS A 58 -9.17 -9.43 -16.74
C HIS A 58 -9.69 -9.28 -18.17
N LYS A 59 -11.02 -9.39 -18.34
CA LYS A 59 -11.66 -9.28 -19.66
C LYS A 59 -11.70 -7.84 -20.18
N LEU A 60 -11.61 -6.86 -19.28
CA LEU A 60 -11.86 -5.46 -19.55
C LEU A 60 -10.76 -4.58 -18.92
N SER A 61 -10.56 -3.43 -19.54
CA SER A 61 -9.80 -2.29 -19.02
C SER A 61 -10.65 -1.03 -19.20
N ALA A 62 -10.15 0.10 -18.72
CA ALA A 62 -10.79 1.40 -18.92
C ALA A 62 -10.70 1.91 -20.37
N MET A 63 -10.02 1.17 -21.27
CA MET A 63 -9.92 1.51 -22.69
C MET A 63 -11.27 1.44 -23.41
N ALA A 64 -12.06 0.38 -23.15
CA ALA A 64 -13.28 0.09 -23.90
C ALA A 64 -14.27 -0.73 -23.06
N PRO A 65 -15.59 -0.61 -23.34
CA PRO A 65 -16.62 -1.40 -22.65
C PRO A 65 -16.69 -2.86 -23.13
N TYR A 66 -15.82 -3.29 -24.03
CA TYR A 66 -15.74 -4.63 -24.59
C TYR A 66 -14.30 -5.10 -24.71
N THR A 67 -14.09 -6.41 -24.87
CA THR A 67 -12.77 -7.00 -25.04
C THR A 67 -12.28 -6.85 -26.49
N SER A 68 -11.11 -6.27 -26.67
CA SER A 68 -10.34 -6.25 -27.92
C SER A 68 -8.89 -6.70 -27.64
N TRP A 69 -8.10 -6.93 -28.70
CA TRP A 69 -6.68 -7.19 -28.53
C TRP A 69 -5.99 -6.02 -27.82
N ASP A 70 -6.25 -4.79 -28.30
CA ASP A 70 -5.67 -3.58 -27.71
C ASP A 70 -6.03 -3.42 -26.23
N SER A 71 -7.29 -3.69 -25.85
CA SER A 71 -7.73 -3.57 -24.45
C SER A 71 -7.08 -4.62 -23.54
N LEU A 72 -6.59 -5.72 -24.10
CA LEU A 72 -5.92 -6.83 -23.39
C LEU A 72 -4.39 -6.72 -23.40
N THR A 73 -3.80 -5.78 -24.14
CA THR A 73 -2.33 -5.67 -24.24
C THR A 73 -1.77 -4.29 -23.96
N ASP A 74 -2.54 -3.21 -24.16
CA ASP A 74 -2.10 -1.86 -23.80
C ASP A 74 -2.27 -1.62 -22.29
N ARG A 75 -1.21 -1.96 -21.57
CA ARG A 75 -1.12 -1.84 -20.11
C ARG A 75 -1.05 -0.39 -19.62
N THR A 76 -0.95 0.59 -20.52
CA THR A 76 -1.11 2.00 -20.12
C THR A 76 -2.53 2.30 -19.66
N TRP A 77 -3.52 1.48 -20.03
CA TRP A 77 -4.88 1.58 -19.49
C TRP A 77 -5.03 0.80 -18.19
N ILE A 78 -5.80 1.36 -17.26
CA ILE A 78 -6.10 0.70 -15.99
C ILE A 78 -7.06 -0.48 -16.25
N GLY A 79 -6.83 -1.64 -15.62
CA GLY A 79 -7.73 -2.78 -15.68
C GLY A 79 -9.06 -2.53 -14.95
N ARG A 80 -10.03 -3.44 -15.08
CA ARG A 80 -11.25 -3.39 -14.26
C ARG A 80 -11.85 -4.77 -14.01
N HIS A 81 -12.56 -4.96 -12.90
CA HIS A 81 -13.24 -6.21 -12.55
C HIS A 81 -14.64 -6.29 -13.14
N LEU A 82 -15.42 -5.21 -13.07
CA LEU A 82 -16.77 -5.13 -13.63
C LEU A 82 -16.83 -4.24 -14.88
N PRO A 83 -17.77 -4.48 -15.81
CA PRO A 83 -18.02 -3.58 -16.94
C PRO A 83 -18.37 -2.14 -16.50
N PRO A 84 -18.21 -1.14 -17.37
CA PRO A 84 -18.74 0.20 -17.11
C PRO A 84 -20.26 0.17 -16.99
N ASP A 85 -20.80 0.93 -16.05
CA ASP A 85 -22.24 1.12 -15.86
C ASP A 85 -22.65 2.58 -16.12
N PRO A 86 -22.90 2.96 -17.39
CA PRO A 86 -23.28 4.33 -17.73
C PRO A 86 -24.67 4.71 -17.23
N GLU A 87 -25.58 3.76 -16.98
CA GLU A 87 -26.91 4.07 -16.46
C GLU A 87 -26.85 4.38 -14.96
N PHE A 88 -26.08 3.63 -14.18
CA PHE A 88 -25.81 3.98 -12.78
C PHE A 88 -25.16 5.36 -12.66
N ASN A 89 -24.17 5.65 -13.51
CA ASN A 89 -23.41 6.90 -13.50
C ASN A 89 -24.05 8.05 -14.30
N LYS A 90 -25.30 7.90 -14.75
CA LYS A 90 -26.00 8.93 -15.52
C LYS A 90 -26.21 10.18 -14.68
N ALA A 91 -26.02 11.35 -15.30
CA ALA A 91 -26.23 12.64 -14.64
C ALA A 91 -27.63 12.72 -14.02
N GLY A 92 -27.70 13.07 -12.74
CA GLY A 92 -28.93 13.15 -11.94
C GLY A 92 -29.27 11.89 -11.13
N ASN A 93 -28.60 10.75 -11.37
CA ASN A 93 -28.83 9.52 -10.59
C ASN A 93 -28.04 9.48 -9.27
N LEU A 94 -26.94 10.21 -9.19
CA LEU A 94 -26.04 10.24 -8.04
C LEU A 94 -26.05 11.62 -7.37
N PRO A 95 -25.75 11.71 -6.06
CA PRO A 95 -25.67 12.98 -5.35
C PRO A 95 -24.63 13.92 -5.98
N PRO A 96 -24.80 15.26 -5.87
CA PRO A 96 -23.74 16.21 -6.18
C PRO A 96 -22.44 15.85 -5.43
N LEU A 97 -21.29 16.00 -6.08
CA LEU A 97 -20.02 15.53 -5.52
C LEU A 97 -19.68 16.27 -4.22
N GLU A 98 -19.90 17.58 -4.20
CA GLU A 98 -19.69 18.47 -3.07
C GLU A 98 -20.50 18.08 -1.82
N ASP A 99 -21.69 17.51 -2.02
CA ASP A 99 -22.57 17.09 -0.92
C ASP A 99 -22.04 15.84 -0.21
N LEU A 100 -21.16 15.07 -0.86
CA LEU A 100 -20.57 13.85 -0.30
C LEU A 100 -19.42 14.14 0.68
N ALA A 101 -18.87 15.36 0.71
CA ALA A 101 -17.79 15.73 1.62
C ALA A 101 -18.14 15.47 3.10
N VAL A 102 -19.42 15.62 3.45
CA VAL A 102 -19.93 15.39 4.81
C VAL A 102 -19.68 13.96 5.30
N LEU A 103 -19.64 12.97 4.40
CA LEU A 103 -19.41 11.57 4.76
C LEU A 103 -17.98 11.31 5.24
N PHE A 104 -17.03 12.17 4.88
CA PHE A 104 -15.61 11.96 5.19
C PHE A 104 -15.11 12.87 6.30
N ARG A 105 -15.76 14.03 6.50
CA ARG A 105 -15.40 14.98 7.55
C ARG A 105 -15.62 14.40 8.94
N LYS A 106 -14.67 14.68 9.84
CA LYS A 106 -14.74 14.28 11.25
C LYS A 106 -15.98 14.84 11.95
N GLN A 107 -16.68 13.97 12.68
CA GLN A 107 -17.76 14.40 13.57
C GLN A 107 -17.17 15.15 14.78
N GLU A 108 -17.68 16.34 15.06
CA GLU A 108 -17.22 17.20 16.16
C GLU A 108 -15.70 17.52 16.14
N GLY A 109 -15.03 17.35 14.99
CA GLY A 109 -13.57 17.50 14.87
C GLY A 109 -12.75 16.42 15.59
N LYS A 110 -13.39 15.35 16.09
CA LYS A 110 -12.71 14.28 16.83
C LYS A 110 -12.12 13.24 15.89
N THR A 111 -10.86 12.87 16.14
CA THR A 111 -10.22 11.74 15.45
C THR A 111 -10.58 10.45 16.18
N ILE A 112 -11.05 9.46 15.43
CA ILE A 112 -11.25 8.09 15.91
C ILE A 112 -9.95 7.33 15.66
N TYR A 113 -9.18 7.09 16.71
CA TYR A 113 -7.92 6.35 16.60
C TYR A 113 -8.15 4.86 16.33
N SER A 114 -7.19 4.24 15.66
CA SER A 114 -7.18 2.79 15.46
C SER A 114 -6.82 2.08 16.76
N GLU A 115 -7.62 1.10 17.16
CA GLU A 115 -7.30 0.19 18.27
C GLU A 115 -6.20 -0.80 17.88
N LYS A 116 -5.96 -0.99 16.58
CA LYS A 116 -5.04 -2.01 16.06
C LYS A 116 -3.74 -1.43 15.51
N SER A 117 -3.79 -0.31 14.79
CA SER A 117 -2.69 0.14 13.93
C SER A 117 -1.94 1.34 14.50
N THR A 118 -0.61 1.28 14.46
CA THR A 118 0.27 2.44 14.69
C THR A 118 0.25 3.38 13.47
N LEU A 119 0.82 4.58 13.61
CA LEU A 119 0.98 5.52 12.51
C LEU A 119 1.93 5.00 11.41
N LEU A 120 2.76 3.98 11.72
CA LEU A 120 3.62 3.36 10.72
C LEU A 120 2.80 2.64 9.64
N PHE A 121 1.66 2.07 10.00
CA PHE A 121 0.81 1.31 9.07
C PHE A 121 0.40 2.11 7.83
N PRO A 122 -0.27 3.29 7.95
CA PRO A 122 -0.62 4.07 6.76
C PRO A 122 0.60 4.58 5.98
N TYR A 123 1.72 4.86 6.66
CA TYR A 123 2.96 5.25 5.99
C TYR A 123 3.55 4.13 5.13
N TRP A 124 3.56 2.89 5.65
CA TRP A 124 3.98 1.71 4.90
C TRP A 124 3.08 1.49 3.69
N VAL A 125 1.75 1.56 3.89
CA VAL A 125 0.77 1.34 2.81
C VAL A 125 0.98 2.33 1.68
N GLN A 126 1.10 3.63 1.99
CA GLN A 126 1.30 4.66 0.98
C GLN A 126 2.60 4.40 0.21
N TRP A 127 3.71 4.17 0.90
CA TRP A 127 5.01 3.90 0.28
C TRP A 127 4.97 2.68 -0.65
N PHE A 128 4.44 1.56 -0.15
CA PHE A 128 4.42 0.30 -0.87
C PHE A 128 3.52 0.38 -2.11
N THR A 129 2.30 0.89 -1.95
CA THR A 129 1.29 0.87 -3.01
C THR A 129 1.54 1.92 -4.09
N ASP A 130 2.09 3.09 -3.76
CA ASP A 130 2.49 4.11 -4.74
C ASP A 130 3.57 3.62 -5.73
N GLY A 131 4.27 2.52 -5.39
CA GLY A 131 5.18 1.85 -6.31
C GLY A 131 4.50 1.27 -7.55
N PHE A 132 3.20 0.94 -7.46
CA PHE A 132 2.46 0.30 -8.55
C PHE A 132 1.03 0.82 -8.77
N LEU A 133 0.42 1.58 -7.86
CA LEU A 133 -0.89 2.24 -8.04
C LEU A 133 -0.71 3.66 -8.55
N ARG A 134 -0.36 3.78 -9.83
CA ARG A 134 0.09 5.05 -10.42
C ARG A 134 -0.84 5.58 -11.51
N THR A 135 -1.95 6.18 -11.12
CA THR A 135 -2.87 6.87 -12.04
C THR A 135 -2.14 7.97 -12.82
N ASP A 136 -2.35 8.03 -14.13
CA ASP A 136 -1.79 9.08 -14.97
C ASP A 136 -2.46 10.43 -14.67
N ARG A 137 -1.66 11.51 -14.70
CA ARG A 137 -2.12 12.84 -14.26
C ARG A 137 -2.98 13.55 -15.30
N TYR A 138 -2.84 13.17 -16.57
CA TYR A 138 -3.50 13.83 -17.70
C TYR A 138 -4.70 13.03 -18.20
N ASN A 139 -4.67 11.71 -18.01
CA ASN A 139 -5.79 10.82 -18.28
C ASN A 139 -5.94 9.81 -17.13
N ARG A 140 -6.93 10.02 -16.25
CA ARG A 140 -7.07 9.21 -15.02
C ARG A 140 -7.56 7.77 -15.27
N LEU A 141 -7.96 7.45 -16.50
CA LEU A 141 -8.26 6.08 -16.94
C LEU A 141 -6.99 5.31 -17.38
N LYS A 142 -5.86 6.02 -17.49
CA LYS A 142 -4.53 5.47 -17.74
C LYS A 142 -3.66 5.47 -16.49
N ASN A 143 -2.53 4.79 -16.60
CA ASN A 143 -1.54 4.67 -15.54
C ASN A 143 -0.11 4.71 -16.08
N THR A 144 0.82 5.04 -15.18
CA THR A 144 2.28 5.06 -15.42
C THR A 144 3.01 3.94 -14.67
N SER A 145 2.28 2.88 -14.32
CA SER A 145 2.79 1.79 -13.50
C SER A 145 3.52 0.74 -14.33
N ASN A 146 4.53 0.12 -13.72
CA ASN A 146 5.09 -1.14 -14.22
C ASN A 146 4.22 -2.35 -13.85
N HIS A 147 3.18 -2.15 -13.03
CA HIS A 147 2.28 -3.15 -12.45
C HIS A 147 2.98 -4.25 -11.63
N GLY A 148 4.26 -4.10 -11.32
CA GLY A 148 5.03 -5.04 -10.51
C GLY A 148 5.37 -4.44 -9.14
N ILE A 149 5.73 -5.31 -8.20
CA ILE A 149 6.46 -4.87 -7.00
C ILE A 149 7.93 -4.84 -7.40
N ASP A 150 8.38 -3.71 -7.94
CA ASP A 150 9.74 -3.51 -8.49
C ASP A 150 10.57 -2.48 -7.72
N LEU A 151 9.98 -1.96 -6.64
CA LEU A 151 10.49 -0.87 -5.83
C LEU A 151 10.86 0.38 -6.64
N SER A 152 10.03 0.74 -7.62
CA SER A 152 10.16 2.00 -8.36
C SER A 152 10.27 3.27 -7.48
N PRO A 153 9.71 3.34 -6.25
CA PRO A 153 10.00 4.45 -5.33
C PRO A 153 11.49 4.67 -5.07
N VAL A 154 12.26 3.57 -4.99
CA VAL A 154 13.69 3.56 -4.67
C VAL A 154 14.54 3.61 -5.94
N TYR A 155 14.18 2.80 -6.95
CA TYR A 155 15.02 2.56 -8.13
C TYR A 155 14.57 3.31 -9.39
N GLY A 156 13.47 4.04 -9.35
CA GLY A 156 12.88 4.68 -10.52
C GLY A 156 12.03 3.74 -11.39
N LEU A 157 11.17 4.35 -12.22
CA LEU A 157 10.19 3.63 -13.06
C LEU A 157 10.82 2.93 -14.27
N ASN A 158 11.97 3.41 -14.74
CA ASN A 158 12.60 2.90 -15.94
C ASN A 158 14.12 2.97 -15.84
N ARG A 159 14.82 2.35 -16.79
CA ARG A 159 16.28 2.27 -16.81
C ARG A 159 16.95 3.65 -16.73
N LYS A 160 16.41 4.66 -17.43
CA LYS A 160 16.94 6.04 -17.39
C LYS A 160 16.89 6.61 -15.97
N SER A 161 15.75 6.54 -15.30
CA SER A 161 15.62 6.99 -13.90
C SER A 161 16.49 6.16 -12.93
N THR A 162 16.61 4.85 -13.16
CA THR A 162 17.51 4.00 -12.36
C THR A 162 18.97 4.42 -12.50
N ASP A 163 19.44 4.66 -13.73
CA ASP A 163 20.82 5.05 -13.97
C ASP A 163 21.13 6.45 -13.43
N MET A 164 20.15 7.36 -13.38
CA MET A 164 20.30 8.67 -12.72
C MET A 164 20.52 8.54 -11.20
N LEU A 165 19.93 7.53 -10.56
CA LEU A 165 20.01 7.31 -9.12
C LEU A 165 21.22 6.47 -8.69
N ARG A 166 21.82 5.72 -9.61
CA ARG A 166 23.00 4.88 -9.35
C ARG A 166 24.29 5.68 -9.25
N SER A 167 25.19 5.26 -8.36
CA SER A 167 26.55 5.79 -8.30
C SER A 167 27.41 5.30 -9.46
N HIS A 168 27.04 4.16 -10.06
CA HIS A 168 27.86 3.37 -10.99
C HIS A 168 29.24 3.00 -10.40
N GLN A 169 29.30 2.93 -9.08
CA GLN A 169 30.46 2.50 -8.33
C GLN A 169 30.04 1.51 -7.22
N GLY A 170 30.56 0.29 -7.32
CA GLY A 170 30.35 -0.77 -6.33
C GLY A 170 28.90 -1.28 -6.27
N GLY A 171 28.11 -1.08 -7.33
CA GLY A 171 26.71 -1.45 -7.43
C GLY A 171 25.75 -0.51 -6.69
N LYS A 172 26.23 0.60 -6.12
CA LYS A 172 25.47 1.41 -5.15
C LYS A 172 24.51 2.41 -5.78
N LEU A 173 23.57 2.88 -4.96
CA LEU A 173 22.81 4.11 -5.18
C LEU A 173 23.60 5.32 -4.69
N LYS A 174 23.39 6.48 -5.33
CA LYS A 174 23.97 7.77 -4.93
C LYS A 174 23.44 8.15 -3.55
N SER A 175 24.35 8.49 -2.64
CA SER A 175 24.03 8.89 -1.27
C SER A 175 25.00 9.94 -0.75
N GLN A 176 24.63 10.57 0.37
CA GLN A 176 25.41 11.54 1.12
C GLN A 176 25.31 11.23 2.61
N ILE A 177 26.31 11.67 3.38
CA ILE A 177 26.29 11.57 4.85
C ILE A 177 25.87 12.91 5.44
N ILE A 178 24.81 12.90 6.26
CA ILE A 178 24.33 14.07 7.02
C ILE A 178 24.20 13.63 8.47
N ASN A 179 24.80 14.39 9.39
CA ASN A 179 24.79 14.08 10.82
C ASN A 179 25.25 12.64 11.16
N GLY A 180 26.19 12.08 10.38
CA GLY A 180 26.72 10.73 10.56
C GLY A 180 25.85 9.60 10.00
N GLU A 181 24.75 9.93 9.31
CA GLU A 181 23.81 8.97 8.75
C GLU A 181 23.72 9.09 7.21
N GLU A 182 23.46 7.98 6.52
CA GLU A 182 23.37 7.94 5.05
C GLU A 182 21.96 8.32 4.55
N TYR A 183 21.90 9.24 3.59
CA TYR A 183 20.68 9.72 2.96
C TYR A 183 20.86 9.80 1.44
N PRO A 184 19.78 9.79 0.63
CA PRO A 184 19.89 10.12 -0.78
C PRO A 184 20.42 11.55 -1.00
N LEU A 185 20.95 11.82 -2.19
CA LEU A 185 21.36 13.17 -2.56
C LEU A 185 20.16 14.14 -2.57
N PHE A 186 20.41 15.42 -2.30
CA PHE A 186 19.38 16.45 -2.47
C PHE A 186 19.03 16.62 -3.96
N TYR A 187 17.76 16.88 -4.26
CA TYR A 187 17.26 16.93 -5.63
C TYR A 187 17.52 18.27 -6.33
N TYR A 188 17.40 19.38 -5.59
CA TYR A 188 17.51 20.73 -6.14
C TYR A 188 18.94 21.29 -6.01
N ASP A 189 19.36 22.04 -7.02
CA ASP A 189 20.60 22.81 -7.04
C ASP A 189 20.37 24.26 -6.61
N ASP A 190 19.33 24.90 -7.16
CA ASP A 190 18.83 26.21 -6.75
C ASP A 190 17.36 26.07 -6.34
N PRO A 191 17.07 25.85 -5.03
CA PRO A 191 15.71 25.69 -4.52
C PRO A 191 14.85 26.96 -4.67
N GLU A 192 15.44 28.16 -4.70
CA GLU A 192 14.69 29.40 -4.88
C GLU A 192 14.10 29.48 -6.29
N LYS A 193 14.91 29.10 -7.30
CA LYS A 193 14.47 29.08 -8.70
C LYS A 193 13.86 27.75 -9.14
N GLY A 194 13.90 26.73 -8.28
CA GLY A 194 13.45 25.38 -8.61
C GLY A 194 14.31 24.68 -9.66
N VAL A 195 15.59 25.01 -9.73
CA VAL A 195 16.54 24.35 -10.65
C VAL A 195 16.94 23.00 -10.06
N VAL A 196 16.61 21.92 -10.77
CA VAL A 196 17.00 20.55 -10.44
C VAL A 196 18.49 20.36 -10.72
N LYS A 197 19.17 19.54 -9.93
CA LYS A 197 20.57 19.21 -10.19
C LYS A 197 20.74 18.54 -11.57
N PRO A 198 21.78 18.88 -12.35
CA PRO A 198 21.96 18.34 -13.70
C PRO A 198 21.91 16.81 -13.79
N GLU A 199 22.43 16.10 -12.79
CA GLU A 199 22.42 14.64 -12.75
C GLU A 199 21.04 14.01 -12.52
N PHE A 200 20.04 14.80 -12.14
CA PHE A 200 18.65 14.39 -11.92
C PHE A 200 17.66 15.08 -12.87
N ASP A 201 18.15 15.77 -13.90
CA ASP A 201 17.30 16.44 -14.88
C ASP A 201 16.42 15.42 -15.62
N GLY A 202 15.10 15.57 -15.48
CA GLY A 202 14.11 14.64 -16.02
C GLY A 202 14.00 13.30 -15.28
N LEU A 203 14.43 13.22 -14.01
CA LEU A 203 14.20 12.06 -13.15
C LEU A 203 12.69 11.77 -13.00
N TYR A 204 11.91 12.81 -12.72
CA TYR A 204 10.45 12.80 -12.74
C TYR A 204 9.92 14.20 -13.03
N GLU A 205 8.63 14.33 -13.38
CA GLU A 205 7.97 15.63 -13.46
C GLU A 205 7.49 16.07 -12.07
N PRO A 206 8.02 17.18 -11.50
CA PRO A 206 7.65 17.65 -10.18
C PRO A 206 6.16 17.94 -10.05
N LEU A 207 5.59 17.62 -8.89
CA LEU A 207 4.19 17.93 -8.59
C LEU A 207 3.96 19.45 -8.51
N ASN A 208 2.72 19.89 -8.73
CA ASN A 208 2.39 21.31 -8.61
C ASN A 208 2.65 21.84 -7.19
N ASP A 209 2.41 21.02 -6.18
CA ASP A 209 2.68 21.38 -4.79
C ASP A 209 4.19 21.49 -4.54
N GLU A 210 4.98 20.54 -5.05
CA GLU A 210 6.46 20.58 -5.00
C GLU A 210 7.02 21.87 -5.60
N LYS A 211 6.52 22.27 -6.78
CA LYS A 211 6.92 23.52 -7.44
C LYS A 211 6.67 24.75 -6.56
N ARG A 212 5.56 24.75 -5.80
CA ARG A 212 5.12 25.86 -4.94
C ARG A 212 5.71 25.81 -3.52
N LEU A 213 6.48 24.78 -3.17
CA LEU A 213 7.08 24.67 -1.85
C LEU A 213 8.01 25.84 -1.54
N ASP A 214 8.01 26.20 -0.26
CA ASP A 214 9.00 27.10 0.33
C ASP A 214 10.43 26.62 0.00
N PRO A 215 11.35 27.53 -0.38
CA PRO A 215 12.72 27.16 -0.73
C PRO A 215 13.46 26.37 0.35
N ALA A 216 13.19 26.59 1.64
CA ALA A 216 13.84 25.85 2.72
C ALA A 216 13.41 24.39 2.75
N LYS A 217 12.10 24.09 2.57
CA LYS A 217 11.62 22.71 2.41
C LYS A 217 12.17 22.08 1.14
N LYS A 218 12.12 22.83 0.02
CA LYS A 218 12.59 22.37 -1.29
C LYS A 218 14.08 22.00 -1.28
N ALA A 219 14.90 22.75 -0.55
CA ALA A 219 16.34 22.50 -0.38
C ALA A 219 16.65 21.16 0.31
N LYS A 220 15.69 20.57 1.02
CA LYS A 220 15.84 19.31 1.76
C LYS A 220 15.18 18.12 1.07
N LEU A 221 14.56 18.32 -0.09
CA LEU A 221 13.99 17.22 -0.87
C LEU A 221 15.10 16.33 -1.41
N PHE A 222 14.88 15.03 -1.33
CA PHE A 222 15.82 14.02 -1.80
C PHE A 222 15.49 13.60 -3.23
N ALA A 223 16.52 13.29 -4.01
CA ALA A 223 16.37 12.65 -5.32
C ALA A 223 15.95 11.19 -5.12
N MET A 224 14.71 10.88 -5.49
CA MET A 224 14.09 9.56 -5.31
C MET A 224 13.42 9.10 -6.61
N GLY A 225 13.05 7.82 -6.69
CA GLY A 225 12.60 7.19 -7.92
C GLY A 225 11.29 7.70 -8.51
N VAL A 226 10.45 8.39 -7.71
CA VAL A 226 9.15 8.89 -8.15
C VAL A 226 8.82 10.25 -7.51
N GLU A 227 7.95 11.01 -8.16
CA GLU A 227 7.57 12.38 -7.80
C GLU A 227 6.91 12.55 -6.41
N ARG A 228 6.34 11.47 -5.87
CA ARG A 228 5.53 11.47 -4.65
C ARG A 228 6.39 11.12 -3.43
N ALA A 229 7.64 10.76 -3.68
CA ALA A 229 8.45 10.10 -2.68
C ALA A 229 8.86 11.00 -1.49
N ASN A 230 8.81 12.31 -1.70
CA ASN A 230 9.05 13.30 -0.67
C ASN A 230 7.77 13.88 -0.04
N VAL A 231 6.57 13.46 -0.47
CA VAL A 231 5.31 14.06 0.00
C VAL A 231 5.11 13.80 1.49
N GLN A 232 5.25 12.54 1.92
CA GLN A 232 4.97 12.13 3.30
C GLN A 232 6.24 11.63 3.99
N ILE A 233 6.46 12.03 5.24
CA ILE A 233 7.70 11.70 5.97
C ILE A 233 7.91 10.19 6.12
N GLY A 234 6.82 9.44 6.32
CA GLY A 234 6.84 7.99 6.31
C GLY A 234 7.36 7.40 5.01
N TYR A 235 7.01 7.99 3.86
CA TYR A 235 7.52 7.55 2.56
C TYR A 235 9.05 7.70 2.47
N VAL A 236 9.54 8.84 2.95
CA VAL A 236 10.96 9.18 2.99
C VAL A 236 11.72 8.19 3.87
N MET A 237 11.18 7.87 5.06
CA MET A 237 11.77 6.88 5.98
C MET A 237 11.99 5.52 5.28
N HIS A 238 10.98 4.99 4.60
CA HIS A 238 11.09 3.70 3.92
C HIS A 238 12.05 3.73 2.71
N ASN A 239 12.11 4.85 1.99
CA ASN A 239 13.10 5.01 0.91
C ASN A 239 14.53 5.04 1.41
N VAL A 240 14.79 5.82 2.46
CA VAL A 240 16.10 5.89 3.10
C VAL A 240 16.50 4.52 3.63
N LEU A 241 15.56 3.80 4.28
CA LEU A 241 15.79 2.44 4.74
C LEU A 241 16.20 1.49 3.61
N CYS A 242 15.47 1.50 2.49
CA CYS A 242 15.77 0.64 1.35
C CYS A 242 17.08 1.02 0.65
N LEU A 243 17.40 2.32 0.55
CA LEU A 243 18.68 2.78 0.01
C LEU A 243 19.85 2.28 0.84
N ARG A 244 19.77 2.41 2.17
CA ARG A 244 20.82 1.92 3.08
C ARG A 244 20.98 0.41 2.98
N GLU A 245 19.88 -0.33 2.97
CA GLU A 245 19.94 -1.79 2.85
C GLU A 245 20.53 -2.21 1.50
N HIS A 246 20.20 -1.52 0.41
CA HIS A 246 20.78 -1.74 -0.91
C HIS A 246 22.30 -1.51 -0.90
N ASN A 247 22.77 -0.36 -0.40
CA ASN A 247 24.19 -0.03 -0.37
C ASN A 247 24.99 -0.97 0.55
N ARG A 248 24.40 -1.36 1.69
CA ARG A 248 24.96 -2.37 2.60
C ARG A 248 25.09 -3.74 1.93
N LEU A 249 24.07 -4.16 1.16
CA LEU A 249 24.11 -5.41 0.40
C LEU A 249 25.17 -5.37 -0.70
N CYS A 250 25.32 -4.24 -1.38
CA CYS A 250 26.39 -4.05 -2.36
C CYS A 250 27.79 -4.26 -1.74
N ASP A 251 28.05 -3.67 -0.57
CA ASP A 251 29.31 -3.88 0.15
C ASP A 251 29.50 -5.34 0.58
N LEU A 252 28.43 -5.98 1.04
CA LEU A 252 28.45 -7.39 1.43
C LEU A 252 28.78 -8.30 0.24
N LEU A 253 28.15 -8.06 -0.91
CA LEU A 253 28.35 -8.82 -2.14
C LEU A 253 29.76 -8.58 -2.68
N ALA A 254 30.22 -7.33 -2.77
CA ALA A 254 31.56 -7.00 -3.25
C ALA A 254 32.66 -7.65 -2.39
N LYS A 255 32.45 -7.76 -1.08
CA LYS A 255 33.37 -8.45 -0.17
C LYS A 255 33.47 -9.96 -0.45
N HIS A 256 32.37 -10.62 -0.79
CA HIS A 256 32.33 -12.07 -1.04
C HIS A 256 32.62 -12.43 -2.50
N TYR A 257 32.39 -11.51 -3.43
CA TYR A 257 32.52 -11.70 -4.86
C TYR A 257 33.33 -10.56 -5.49
N PRO A 258 34.66 -10.50 -5.26
CA PRO A 258 35.50 -9.39 -5.70
C PRO A 258 35.59 -9.23 -7.22
N ASP A 259 35.26 -10.27 -7.99
CA ASP A 259 35.26 -10.26 -9.46
C ASP A 259 33.94 -9.78 -10.07
N TRP A 260 32.92 -9.46 -9.26
CA TRP A 260 31.65 -8.96 -9.77
C TRP A 260 31.75 -7.47 -10.13
N ASP A 261 31.20 -7.12 -11.29
CA ASP A 261 31.13 -5.74 -11.73
C ASP A 261 30.00 -4.95 -11.05
N ASP A 262 29.97 -3.63 -11.30
CA ASP A 262 28.96 -2.72 -10.76
C ASP A 262 27.53 -3.15 -11.07
N GLU A 263 27.27 -3.54 -12.33
CA GLU A 263 25.93 -3.91 -12.77
C GLU A 263 25.45 -5.17 -12.05
N ARG A 264 26.30 -6.21 -11.95
CA ARG A 264 25.94 -7.45 -11.26
C ARG A 264 25.68 -7.19 -9.77
N LEU A 265 26.53 -6.41 -9.10
CA LEU A 265 26.32 -6.02 -7.70
C LEU A 265 24.97 -5.31 -7.52
N PHE A 266 24.69 -4.31 -8.36
CA PHE A 266 23.44 -3.54 -8.32
C PHE A 266 22.21 -4.44 -8.50
N GLN A 267 22.19 -5.26 -9.55
CA GLN A 267 21.02 -6.09 -9.87
C GLN A 267 20.78 -7.17 -8.81
N THR A 268 21.83 -7.81 -8.28
CA THR A 268 21.69 -8.79 -7.21
C THR A 268 21.20 -8.12 -5.91
N ALA A 269 21.77 -6.97 -5.52
CA ALA A 269 21.30 -6.22 -4.35
C ALA A 269 19.84 -5.78 -4.50
N ARG A 270 19.45 -5.25 -5.67
CA ARG A 270 18.06 -4.89 -5.98
C ARG A 270 17.11 -6.07 -5.81
N ASN A 271 17.46 -7.22 -6.38
CA ASN A 271 16.65 -8.45 -6.29
C ASN A 271 16.46 -8.90 -4.83
N ILE A 272 17.53 -8.86 -4.02
CA ILE A 272 17.45 -9.20 -2.60
C ILE A 272 16.50 -8.25 -1.86
N VAL A 273 16.66 -6.92 -2.01
CA VAL A 273 15.77 -5.95 -1.35
C VAL A 273 14.32 -6.14 -1.76
N MET A 274 14.04 -6.38 -3.04
CA MET A 274 12.67 -6.65 -3.52
C MET A 274 12.05 -7.87 -2.83
N VAL A 275 12.81 -8.96 -2.67
CA VAL A 275 12.33 -10.16 -1.94
C VAL A 275 12.13 -9.87 -0.46
N LEU A 276 13.03 -9.13 0.19
CA LEU A 276 12.89 -8.75 1.59
C LEU A 276 11.58 -7.96 1.83
N ILE A 277 11.28 -7.00 0.95
CA ILE A 277 10.04 -6.23 1.05
C ILE A 277 8.82 -7.12 0.79
N MET A 278 8.84 -7.99 -0.23
CA MET A 278 7.72 -8.92 -0.47
C MET A 278 7.49 -9.89 0.70
N LYS A 279 8.56 -10.31 1.39
CA LYS A 279 8.45 -11.11 2.62
C LYS A 279 7.73 -10.33 3.72
N ILE A 280 8.14 -9.08 4.00
CA ILE A 280 7.47 -8.21 4.98
C ILE A 280 6.02 -7.94 4.60
N VAL A 281 5.73 -7.74 3.30
CA VAL A 281 4.36 -7.54 2.80
C VAL A 281 3.46 -8.70 3.21
N VAL A 282 3.88 -9.94 3.01
CA VAL A 282 3.03 -11.12 3.28
C VAL A 282 3.05 -11.50 4.75
N GLU A 283 4.23 -11.49 5.39
CA GLU A 283 4.44 -12.09 6.71
C GLU A 283 4.18 -11.11 7.88
N GLU A 284 4.20 -9.81 7.65
CA GLU A 284 3.84 -8.82 8.67
C GLU A 284 2.64 -7.98 8.25
N TYR A 285 2.71 -7.32 7.10
CA TYR A 285 1.73 -6.33 6.70
C TYR A 285 0.35 -6.94 6.41
N VAL A 286 0.27 -8.00 5.59
CA VAL A 286 -1.00 -8.70 5.31
C VAL A 286 -1.55 -9.33 6.59
N ASN A 287 -0.69 -9.93 7.43
CA ASN A 287 -1.09 -10.48 8.71
C ASN A 287 -1.70 -9.41 9.64
N HIS A 288 -1.11 -8.22 9.68
CA HIS A 288 -1.65 -7.08 10.42
C HIS A 288 -3.02 -6.62 9.91
N ILE A 289 -3.26 -6.61 8.59
CA ILE A 289 -4.56 -6.20 8.04
C ILE A 289 -5.67 -7.13 8.53
N THR A 290 -5.44 -8.43 8.46
CA THR A 290 -6.47 -9.43 8.79
C THR A 290 -6.68 -9.58 10.28
N SER A 291 -7.86 -10.04 10.68
CA SER A 291 -8.16 -10.43 12.07
C SER A 291 -7.84 -11.89 12.39
N TYR A 292 -7.21 -12.61 11.45
CA TYR A 292 -7.06 -14.06 11.50
C TYR A 292 -6.04 -14.48 12.57
N HIS A 293 -6.24 -15.67 13.13
CA HIS A 293 -5.23 -16.28 14.00
C HIS A 293 -4.13 -17.01 13.23
N PHE A 294 -4.38 -17.32 11.95
CA PHE A 294 -3.38 -17.89 11.06
C PHE A 294 -2.48 -16.78 10.50
N ASN A 295 -1.17 -16.91 10.69
CA ASN A 295 -0.20 -16.01 10.07
C ASN A 295 0.24 -16.58 8.72
N PHE A 296 -0.01 -15.83 7.65
CA PHE A 296 0.46 -16.13 6.32
C PHE A 296 1.97 -16.13 6.23
N ILE A 297 2.49 -17.00 5.37
CA ILE A 297 3.92 -17.13 5.07
C ILE A 297 4.15 -17.03 3.56
N VAL A 298 5.34 -16.58 3.16
CA VAL A 298 5.77 -16.62 1.76
C VAL A 298 6.23 -18.04 1.42
N ASP A 299 5.44 -18.73 0.59
CA ASP A 299 5.75 -20.09 0.09
C ASP A 299 5.53 -20.18 -1.44
N PRO A 300 6.38 -19.52 -2.26
CA PRO A 300 6.08 -19.34 -3.68
C PRO A 300 5.90 -20.63 -4.50
N PRO A 301 6.71 -21.69 -4.32
CA PRO A 301 6.55 -22.95 -5.05
C PRO A 301 5.16 -23.59 -4.86
N ALA A 302 4.44 -23.26 -3.78
CA ALA A 302 3.11 -23.79 -3.53
C ALA A 302 2.08 -23.34 -4.58
N PHE A 303 2.35 -22.26 -5.33
CA PHE A 303 1.36 -21.54 -6.13
C PHE A 303 1.58 -21.56 -7.64
N THR A 304 2.72 -22.04 -8.14
CA THR A 304 3.08 -21.98 -9.57
C THR A 304 2.05 -22.63 -10.50
N ASN A 305 1.34 -23.65 -10.02
CA ASN A 305 0.30 -24.37 -10.76
C ASN A 305 -1.14 -23.83 -10.56
N GLN A 306 -1.32 -22.69 -9.89
CA GLN A 306 -2.66 -22.14 -9.66
C GLN A 306 -3.20 -21.41 -10.90
N LYS A 307 -4.53 -21.43 -11.08
CA LYS A 307 -5.19 -20.74 -12.21
C LYS A 307 -4.99 -19.23 -12.14
N TRP A 308 -4.94 -18.67 -10.94
CA TRP A 308 -4.70 -17.25 -10.71
C TRP A 308 -3.24 -16.83 -10.83
N TYR A 309 -2.29 -17.77 -10.98
CA TYR A 309 -0.86 -17.48 -11.12
C TYR A 309 -0.58 -16.84 -12.50
N ARG A 310 -0.89 -15.56 -12.62
CA ARG A 310 -0.83 -14.77 -13.86
C ARG A 310 -0.28 -13.40 -13.54
N GLN A 311 0.44 -12.82 -14.50
CA GLN A 311 1.02 -11.49 -14.35
C GLN A 311 -0.02 -10.47 -13.91
N ASN A 312 0.41 -9.60 -13.02
CA ASN A 312 -0.43 -8.57 -12.45
C ASN A 312 -0.82 -7.50 -13.47
N TRP A 313 -2.01 -6.93 -13.34
CA TRP A 313 -2.46 -5.73 -14.03
C TRP A 313 -3.41 -5.00 -13.11
N MET A 314 -3.03 -3.80 -12.69
CA MET A 314 -3.77 -3.04 -11.69
C MET A 314 -5.10 -2.54 -12.22
N THR A 315 -6.11 -2.68 -11.37
CA THR A 315 -7.48 -2.26 -11.66
C THR A 315 -7.79 -0.93 -10.98
N VAL A 316 -8.80 -0.23 -11.48
CA VAL A 316 -9.27 1.03 -10.87
C VAL A 316 -9.85 0.76 -9.50
N GLU A 317 -10.52 -0.38 -9.33
CA GLU A 317 -11.05 -0.84 -8.06
C GLU A 317 -9.93 -1.08 -7.05
N PHE A 318 -8.84 -1.76 -7.43
CA PHE A 318 -7.70 -1.95 -6.54
C PHE A 318 -7.02 -0.63 -6.16
N SER A 319 -7.01 0.35 -7.07
CA SER A 319 -6.55 1.71 -6.73
C SER A 319 -7.43 2.39 -5.68
N LEU A 320 -8.75 2.24 -5.77
CA LEU A 320 -9.72 2.88 -4.87
C LEU A 320 -9.82 2.19 -3.51
N VAL A 321 -9.69 0.86 -3.47
CA VAL A 321 -9.65 0.05 -2.24
C VAL A 321 -8.50 0.44 -1.33
N TYR A 322 -7.42 1.01 -1.87
CA TYR A 322 -6.21 1.42 -1.15
C TYR A 322 -6.15 2.90 -0.74
N ARG A 323 -7.22 3.68 -0.95
CA ARG A 323 -7.28 5.13 -0.60
C ARG A 323 -7.59 5.35 0.89
N TRP A 324 -6.70 4.88 1.75
CA TRP A 324 -6.89 4.91 3.21
C TRP A 324 -6.53 6.24 3.86
N HIS A 325 -6.95 7.38 3.29
CA HIS A 325 -6.54 8.69 3.81
C HIS A 325 -7.06 8.94 5.23
N SER A 326 -8.23 8.38 5.58
CA SER A 326 -8.78 8.40 6.94
C SER A 326 -7.90 7.69 7.98
N ALA A 327 -6.87 6.94 7.56
CA ALA A 327 -5.90 6.33 8.47
C ALA A 327 -4.89 7.33 9.04
N LEU A 328 -4.78 8.52 8.46
CA LEU A 328 -3.91 9.58 8.95
C LEU A 328 -4.64 10.42 10.02
N PRO A 329 -4.04 10.62 11.22
CA PRO A 329 -4.58 11.54 12.22
C PRO A 329 -4.43 13.01 11.82
N GLU A 330 -5.15 13.90 12.51
CA GLU A 330 -5.02 15.36 12.31
C GLU A 330 -3.67 15.90 12.78
N THR A 331 -3.16 15.30 13.85
CA THR A 331 -1.90 15.67 14.49
C THR A 331 -1.06 14.43 14.70
N LEU A 332 0.25 14.63 14.78
CA LEU A 332 1.22 13.59 15.15
C LEU A 332 2.15 14.12 16.22
N THR A 333 2.73 13.21 16.99
CA THR A 333 3.80 13.53 17.94
C THR A 333 5.13 13.50 17.21
N TYR A 334 5.83 14.63 17.22
CA TYR A 334 7.22 14.73 16.79
C TYR A 334 8.03 15.41 17.87
N ASP A 335 9.04 14.72 18.38
CA ASP A 335 9.96 15.24 19.39
C ASP A 335 9.23 15.71 20.67
N SER A 336 8.34 14.84 21.15
CA SER A 336 7.45 15.09 22.30
C SER A 336 6.47 16.28 22.13
N LYS A 337 6.33 16.83 20.92
CA LYS A 337 5.37 17.91 20.61
C LYS A 337 4.29 17.41 19.66
N GLN A 338 3.06 17.82 19.90
CA GLN A 338 1.96 17.63 18.96
C GLN A 338 2.08 18.67 17.84
N ILE A 339 2.14 18.22 16.60
CA ILE A 339 2.14 19.07 15.41
C ILE A 339 1.01 18.65 14.46
N PRO A 340 0.45 19.58 13.67
CA PRO A 340 -0.44 19.23 12.56
C PRO A 340 0.22 18.25 11.58
N MET A 341 -0.51 17.22 11.14
CA MET A 341 -0.02 16.24 10.17
C MET A 341 0.44 16.90 8.87
N VAL A 342 -0.27 17.94 8.42
CA VAL A 342 0.07 18.72 7.23
C VAL A 342 1.46 19.36 7.30
N ASP A 343 1.97 19.67 8.51
CA ASP A 343 3.29 20.28 8.69
C ASP A 343 4.44 19.29 8.43
N SER A 344 4.16 17.99 8.55
CA SER A 344 5.10 16.92 8.22
C SER A 344 5.22 16.64 6.71
N LEU A 345 4.27 17.13 5.92
CA LEU A 345 4.32 16.97 4.47
C LEU A 345 5.48 17.78 3.89
N TRP A 346 6.21 17.16 2.95
CA TRP A 346 7.37 17.73 2.28
C TRP A 346 8.49 18.19 3.23
N ASN A 347 8.55 17.60 4.42
CA ASN A 347 9.43 18.05 5.50
C ASN A 347 10.50 17.01 5.86
N ASN A 348 11.38 16.73 4.90
CA ASN A 348 12.48 15.76 5.08
C ASN A 348 13.45 16.16 6.20
N GLU A 349 13.48 17.44 6.58
CA GLU A 349 14.29 17.92 7.71
C GLU A 349 13.91 17.25 9.03
N MET A 350 12.65 16.84 9.21
CA MET A 350 12.23 16.06 10.37
C MET A 350 13.01 14.73 10.49
N LEU A 351 13.20 14.04 9.37
CA LEU A 351 13.99 12.81 9.34
C LEU A 351 15.48 13.10 9.57
N ILE A 352 16.02 14.13 8.93
CA ILE A 352 17.45 14.50 9.06
C ILE A 352 17.80 14.87 10.51
N ASN A 353 16.90 15.59 11.19
CA ASN A 353 17.11 16.04 12.55
C ASN A 353 16.97 14.92 13.57
N LYS A 354 16.01 14.00 13.36
CA LYS A 354 15.72 12.94 14.31
C LYS A 354 16.53 11.65 14.11
N GLY A 355 16.93 11.38 12.87
CA GLY A 355 17.55 10.11 12.47
C GLY A 355 16.52 9.02 12.15
N LEU A 356 16.97 8.03 11.37
CA LEU A 356 16.07 7.01 10.80
C LEU A 356 15.40 6.14 11.88
N GLY A 357 16.21 5.46 12.70
CA GLY A 357 15.74 4.56 13.75
C GLY A 357 14.82 5.24 14.78
N PRO A 358 15.23 6.38 15.38
CA PRO A 358 14.40 7.08 16.35
C PRO A 358 13.07 7.59 15.78
N LEU A 359 13.03 8.01 14.51
CA LEU A 359 11.78 8.42 13.88
C LEU A 359 10.84 7.23 13.59
N PHE A 360 11.38 6.06 13.21
CA PHE A 360 10.59 4.83 13.12
C PHE A 360 9.98 4.46 14.47
N GLU A 361 10.77 4.48 15.55
CA GLU A 361 10.27 4.14 16.89
C GLU A 361 9.21 5.15 17.38
N GLU A 362 9.41 6.46 17.21
CA GLU A 362 8.42 7.47 17.59
C GLU A 362 7.13 7.35 16.76
N THR A 363 7.23 7.03 15.47
CA THR A 363 6.07 6.76 14.61
C THR A 363 5.30 5.53 15.09
N CYS A 364 6.00 4.49 15.54
CA CYS A 364 5.35 3.29 16.09
C CYS A 364 4.77 3.50 17.49
N SER A 365 5.20 4.53 18.21
CA SER A 365 4.73 4.81 19.57
C SER A 365 3.36 5.51 19.63
N GLN A 366 2.79 5.85 18.48
CA GLN A 366 1.53 6.57 18.36
C GLN A 366 0.55 5.86 17.42
N PRO A 367 -0.76 5.94 17.67
CA PRO A 367 -1.76 5.27 16.86
C PRO A 367 -1.97 5.96 15.51
N GLY A 368 -2.32 5.17 14.49
CA GLY A 368 -2.99 5.68 13.31
C GLY A 368 -4.47 5.96 13.59
N SER A 369 -5.23 6.34 12.57
CA SER A 369 -6.67 6.56 12.67
C SER A 369 -7.45 5.36 12.11
N LYS A 370 -8.67 5.15 12.61
CA LYS A 370 -9.57 4.11 12.10
C LYS A 370 -9.92 4.41 10.63
N ILE A 371 -9.79 3.43 9.75
CA ILE A 371 -10.19 3.55 8.35
C ILE A 371 -11.72 3.52 8.26
N GLY A 372 -12.32 4.51 7.58
CA GLY A 372 -13.76 4.59 7.40
C GLY A 372 -14.28 6.01 7.20
N LEU A 373 -15.60 6.11 7.05
CA LEU A 373 -16.32 7.39 7.01
C LEU A 373 -16.15 8.18 8.31
N PHE A 374 -16.38 9.50 8.22
CA PHE A 374 -16.34 10.47 9.32
C PHE A 374 -15.02 10.55 10.09
N ASN A 375 -13.89 10.25 9.44
CA ASN A 375 -12.59 10.24 10.11
C ASN A 375 -11.43 10.84 9.29
N THR A 376 -11.71 11.42 8.13
CA THR A 376 -10.68 11.99 7.25
C THR A 376 -10.31 13.40 7.69
N SER A 377 -9.01 13.70 7.73
CA SER A 377 -8.50 15.05 8.01
C SER A 377 -8.92 16.05 6.93
N GLU A 378 -9.16 17.31 7.32
CA GLU A 378 -9.80 18.29 6.43
C GLU A 378 -9.00 18.53 5.14
N PHE A 379 -7.66 18.54 5.24
CA PHE A 379 -6.78 18.72 4.08
C PHE A 379 -6.83 17.57 3.05
N LEU A 380 -7.40 16.41 3.42
CA LEU A 380 -7.55 15.22 2.57
C LEU A 380 -8.96 15.07 2.00
N ILE A 381 -9.95 15.86 2.44
CA ILE A 381 -11.32 15.83 1.91
C ILE A 381 -11.36 16.03 0.38
N PRO A 382 -10.58 16.94 -0.24
CA PRO A 382 -10.53 17.04 -1.69
C PRO A 382 -10.06 15.75 -2.38
N VAL A 383 -9.23 14.95 -1.72
CA VAL A 383 -8.70 13.67 -2.24
C VAL A 383 -9.78 12.58 -2.18
N GLU A 384 -10.63 12.58 -1.16
CA GLU A 384 -11.81 11.71 -1.07
C GLU A 384 -12.78 12.00 -2.21
N LEU A 385 -13.10 13.27 -2.44
CA LEU A 385 -13.97 13.68 -3.54
C LEU A 385 -13.38 13.34 -4.91
N ALA A 386 -12.07 13.55 -5.10
CA ALA A 386 -11.39 13.15 -6.33
C ALA A 386 -11.43 11.64 -6.58
N SER A 387 -11.48 10.83 -5.52
CA SER A 387 -11.59 9.36 -5.63
C SER A 387 -12.99 8.92 -6.04
N ILE A 388 -14.03 9.59 -5.55
CA ILE A 388 -15.42 9.39 -6.00
C ILE A 388 -15.57 9.80 -7.46
N ASP A 389 -15.05 10.99 -7.81
CA ASP A 389 -15.08 11.51 -9.17
C ASP A 389 -14.37 10.57 -10.18
N LEU A 390 -13.23 9.98 -9.80
CA LEU A 390 -12.59 8.93 -10.58
C LEU A 390 -13.50 7.71 -10.78
N GLY A 391 -14.23 7.30 -9.74
CA GLY A 391 -15.20 6.22 -9.83
C GLY A 391 -16.31 6.51 -10.85
N ARG A 392 -16.81 7.74 -10.87
CA ARG A 392 -17.81 8.21 -11.84
C ARG A 392 -17.25 8.29 -13.27
N GLU A 393 -16.06 8.84 -13.44
CA GLU A 393 -15.38 8.91 -14.75
C GLU A 393 -15.11 7.51 -15.32
N ALA A 394 -14.68 6.57 -14.48
CA ALA A 394 -14.48 5.17 -14.85
C ALA A 394 -15.80 4.38 -15.02
N GLN A 395 -16.94 5.01 -14.71
CA GLN A 395 -18.27 4.43 -14.73
C GLN A 395 -18.34 3.13 -13.93
N LEU A 396 -17.89 3.15 -12.67
CA LEU A 396 -17.94 1.95 -11.83
C LEU A 396 -19.39 1.57 -11.50
N ALA A 397 -19.63 0.27 -11.37
CA ALA A 397 -20.90 -0.26 -10.88
C ALA A 397 -21.15 0.11 -9.40
N SER A 398 -22.35 -0.16 -8.90
CA SER A 398 -22.73 0.15 -7.52
C SER A 398 -21.90 -0.67 -6.51
N TYR A 399 -21.81 -0.18 -5.28
CA TYR A 399 -21.25 -0.93 -4.14
C TYR A 399 -21.85 -2.34 -4.01
N ASN A 400 -23.16 -2.48 -4.24
CA ASN A 400 -23.82 -3.78 -4.16
C ASN A 400 -23.41 -4.75 -5.28
N ASP A 401 -23.07 -4.26 -6.48
CA ASP A 401 -22.54 -5.10 -7.56
C ASP A 401 -21.15 -5.66 -7.19
N TYR A 402 -20.34 -4.83 -6.53
CA TYR A 402 -19.04 -5.27 -6.01
C TYR A 402 -19.15 -6.24 -4.84
N ARG A 403 -20.15 -6.08 -3.96
CA ARG A 403 -20.47 -7.10 -2.95
C ARG A 403 -20.76 -8.45 -3.61
N GLU A 404 -21.61 -8.45 -4.64
CA GLU A 404 -22.05 -9.67 -5.33
C GLU A 404 -20.89 -10.41 -6.02
N ILE A 405 -20.05 -9.71 -6.80
CA ILE A 405 -18.88 -10.35 -7.43
C ILE A 405 -17.86 -10.83 -6.39
N CYS A 406 -17.81 -10.21 -5.21
CA CYS A 406 -17.00 -10.65 -4.06
C CYS A 406 -17.68 -11.75 -3.22
N GLN A 407 -18.79 -12.32 -3.68
CA GLN A 407 -19.57 -13.37 -3.02
C GLN A 407 -20.18 -12.95 -1.67
N PHE A 408 -20.48 -11.67 -1.50
CA PHE A 408 -21.35 -11.17 -0.45
C PHE A 408 -22.76 -10.97 -1.00
N PRO A 409 -23.81 -11.29 -0.24
CA PRO A 409 -25.15 -10.86 -0.58
C PRO A 409 -25.23 -9.34 -0.71
N ARG A 410 -26.02 -8.85 -1.67
CA ARG A 410 -26.41 -7.44 -1.75
C ARG A 410 -27.09 -7.01 -0.45
N VAL A 411 -26.75 -5.84 0.07
CA VAL A 411 -27.50 -5.23 1.17
C VAL A 411 -28.83 -4.68 0.65
N THR A 412 -29.84 -4.67 1.51
CA THR A 412 -31.19 -4.16 1.26
C THR A 412 -31.62 -3.09 2.26
N ASP A 413 -30.81 -2.81 3.27
CA ASP A 413 -31.02 -1.74 4.25
C ASP A 413 -29.67 -1.17 4.72
N PHE A 414 -29.63 0.11 5.12
CA PHE A 414 -28.42 0.77 5.61
C PHE A 414 -27.91 0.16 6.92
N ASP A 415 -28.78 -0.41 7.76
CA ASP A 415 -28.40 -1.08 9.01
C ASP A 415 -27.64 -2.40 8.81
N GLN A 416 -27.56 -2.87 7.56
CA GLN A 416 -26.76 -4.02 7.15
C GLN A 416 -25.34 -3.63 6.73
N ILE A 417 -25.07 -2.33 6.52
CA ILE A 417 -23.75 -1.81 6.18
C ILE A 417 -22.97 -1.48 7.45
N THR A 418 -23.61 -0.79 8.39
CA THR A 418 -23.00 -0.33 9.65
C THR A 418 -23.99 -0.27 10.79
N GLY A 419 -23.52 -0.47 12.03
CA GLY A 419 -24.28 -0.20 13.25
C GLY A 419 -24.34 1.28 13.66
N ASP A 420 -23.60 2.15 12.97
CA ASP A 420 -23.55 3.59 13.25
C ASP A 420 -24.75 4.34 12.66
N GLU A 421 -25.60 4.89 13.54
CA GLU A 421 -26.86 5.52 13.15
C GLU A 421 -26.67 6.83 12.37
N ASP A 422 -25.57 7.55 12.62
CA ASP A 422 -25.23 8.78 11.89
C ASP A 422 -24.85 8.47 10.45
N THR A 423 -24.02 7.43 10.25
CA THR A 423 -23.67 6.91 8.93
C THR A 423 -24.91 6.43 8.18
N GLN A 424 -25.79 5.65 8.82
CA GLN A 424 -27.04 5.20 8.22
C GLN A 424 -27.90 6.39 7.77
N ARG A 425 -28.05 7.41 8.63
CA ARG A 425 -28.85 8.61 8.33
C ARG A 425 -28.27 9.39 7.16
N GLU A 426 -26.98 9.66 7.14
CA GLU A 426 -26.36 10.44 6.06
C GLU A 426 -26.35 9.68 4.74
N LEU A 427 -26.05 8.38 4.74
CA LEU A 427 -26.16 7.56 3.53
C LEU A 427 -27.59 7.53 2.99
N LYS A 428 -28.60 7.38 3.85
CA LYS A 428 -30.00 7.43 3.44
C LYS A 428 -30.41 8.80 2.92
N ARG A 429 -29.95 9.88 3.55
CA ARG A 429 -30.22 11.26 3.11
C ARG A 429 -29.64 11.53 1.72
N LEU A 430 -28.42 11.04 1.46
CA LEU A 430 -27.70 11.29 0.21
C LEU A 430 -28.18 10.35 -0.91
N TYR A 431 -28.25 9.04 -0.67
CA TYR A 431 -28.49 8.04 -1.72
C TYR A 431 -29.94 7.55 -1.81
N GLY A 432 -30.74 7.70 -0.75
CA GLY A 432 -32.11 7.20 -0.67
C GLY A 432 -32.22 5.68 -0.51
N ASP A 433 -31.61 4.93 -1.43
CA ASP A 433 -31.59 3.46 -1.50
C ASP A 433 -30.15 2.93 -1.49
N VAL A 434 -29.93 1.77 -0.85
CA VAL A 434 -28.60 1.15 -0.75
C VAL A 434 -28.02 0.71 -2.10
N ASN A 435 -28.86 0.49 -3.12
CA ASN A 435 -28.41 0.17 -4.47
C ASN A 435 -27.82 1.37 -5.20
N ASN A 436 -28.02 2.59 -4.70
CA ASN A 436 -27.45 3.81 -5.29
C ASN A 436 -26.07 4.16 -4.71
N ILE A 437 -25.59 3.43 -3.69
CA ILE A 437 -24.31 3.71 -3.05
C ILE A 437 -23.17 3.46 -4.04
N GLU A 438 -22.34 4.49 -4.26
CA GLU A 438 -21.15 4.40 -5.09
C GLU A 438 -20.10 3.48 -4.46
N PHE A 439 -19.35 2.76 -5.31
CA PHE A 439 -18.34 1.80 -4.88
C PHE A 439 -17.40 2.37 -3.79
N TYR A 440 -16.81 3.54 -4.05
CA TYR A 440 -15.85 4.17 -3.14
C TYR A 440 -16.43 4.44 -1.76
N VAL A 441 -17.64 5.01 -1.69
CA VAL A 441 -18.31 5.28 -0.41
C VAL A 441 -18.65 3.98 0.31
N GLY A 442 -19.14 2.99 -0.41
CA GLY A 442 -19.48 1.68 0.16
C GLY A 442 -18.30 0.94 0.80
N LEU A 443 -17.09 1.07 0.23
CA LEU A 443 -15.87 0.47 0.79
C LEU A 443 -15.58 0.92 2.23
N TYR A 444 -15.82 2.21 2.52
CA TYR A 444 -15.48 2.84 3.80
C TYR A 444 -16.68 2.97 4.75
N ALA A 445 -17.89 2.65 4.28
CA ALA A 445 -19.11 2.66 5.07
C ALA A 445 -19.29 1.39 5.93
N GLU A 446 -18.70 0.26 5.53
CA GLU A 446 -18.84 -1.00 6.28
C GLU A 446 -18.15 -0.96 7.65
N ASP A 447 -18.76 -1.61 8.65
CA ASP A 447 -18.13 -1.77 9.96
C ASP A 447 -16.83 -2.58 9.89
N VAL A 448 -15.78 -2.05 10.51
CA VAL A 448 -14.51 -2.76 10.73
C VAL A 448 -14.68 -3.75 11.90
N PRO A 449 -14.46 -5.06 11.69
CA PRO A 449 -14.53 -6.05 12.77
C PRO A 449 -13.47 -5.81 13.85
N PRO A 450 -13.68 -6.31 15.08
CA PRO A 450 -12.64 -6.29 16.12
C PRO A 450 -11.36 -6.98 15.63
N ASN A 451 -10.21 -6.41 15.99
CA ASN A 451 -8.89 -6.91 15.58
C ASN A 451 -8.66 -6.95 14.05
N ALA A 452 -9.40 -6.19 13.24
CA ALA A 452 -9.11 -5.98 11.82
C ALA A 452 -8.69 -4.52 11.56
N ALA A 453 -7.87 -4.29 10.54
CA ALA A 453 -7.53 -2.92 10.12
C ALA A 453 -8.59 -2.31 9.19
N VAL A 454 -9.31 -3.16 8.44
CA VAL A 454 -10.26 -2.74 7.40
C VAL A 454 -11.50 -3.63 7.37
N ALA A 455 -12.55 -3.15 6.70
CA ALA A 455 -13.83 -3.83 6.60
C ALA A 455 -13.78 -5.13 5.75
N PRO A 456 -14.81 -6.00 5.82
CA PRO A 456 -14.81 -7.29 5.12
C PRO A 456 -14.71 -7.20 3.59
N LEU A 457 -15.42 -6.28 2.94
CA LEU A 457 -15.33 -6.13 1.48
C LEU A 457 -13.92 -5.68 1.06
N VAL A 458 -13.36 -4.69 1.74
CA VAL A 458 -11.98 -4.20 1.52
C VAL A 458 -10.98 -5.34 1.71
N THR A 459 -11.11 -6.13 2.79
CA THR A 459 -10.26 -7.30 3.06
C THR A 459 -10.34 -8.32 1.91
N ARG A 460 -11.53 -8.58 1.38
CA ARG A 460 -11.73 -9.55 0.29
C ARG A 460 -11.03 -9.10 -0.98
N MET A 461 -11.21 -7.85 -1.38
CA MET A 461 -10.60 -7.31 -2.60
C MET A 461 -9.08 -7.24 -2.49
N ILE A 462 -8.55 -6.83 -1.34
CA ILE A 462 -7.10 -6.82 -1.10
C ILE A 462 -6.53 -8.24 -1.12
N ALA A 463 -7.18 -9.20 -0.49
CA ALA A 463 -6.67 -10.58 -0.50
C ALA A 463 -6.60 -11.15 -1.94
N VAL A 464 -7.57 -10.82 -2.81
CA VAL A 464 -7.53 -11.22 -4.21
C VAL A 464 -6.32 -10.61 -4.92
N ASP A 465 -6.14 -9.30 -4.85
CA ASP A 465 -5.13 -8.60 -5.65
C ASP A 465 -3.73 -8.66 -5.03
N ALA A 466 -3.59 -8.47 -3.72
CA ALA A 466 -2.30 -8.45 -3.04
C ALA A 466 -1.59 -9.81 -3.10
N PHE A 467 -2.27 -10.93 -2.80
CA PHE A 467 -1.65 -12.26 -2.91
C PHE A 467 -1.30 -12.58 -4.37
N SER A 468 -2.23 -12.35 -5.29
CA SER A 468 -2.01 -12.66 -6.70
C SER A 468 -1.05 -11.69 -7.40
N GLN A 469 -0.74 -10.53 -6.81
CA GLN A 469 0.33 -9.63 -7.26
C GLN A 469 1.68 -10.02 -6.66
N ALA A 470 1.76 -10.20 -5.34
CA ALA A 470 3.02 -10.52 -4.66
C ALA A 470 3.57 -11.88 -5.12
N LEU A 471 2.75 -12.93 -5.06
CA LEU A 471 3.20 -14.30 -5.33
C LEU A 471 3.45 -14.59 -6.82
N THR A 472 3.03 -13.70 -7.73
CA THR A 472 3.30 -13.81 -9.17
C THR A 472 4.46 -12.95 -9.64
N ASN A 473 5.15 -12.27 -8.71
CA ASN A 473 6.39 -11.57 -9.02
C ASN A 473 7.43 -12.56 -9.59
N PRO A 474 8.13 -12.24 -10.69
CA PRO A 474 9.13 -13.13 -11.28
C PRO A 474 10.22 -13.59 -10.31
N LEU A 475 10.62 -12.75 -9.35
CA LEU A 475 11.62 -13.13 -8.35
C LEU A 475 11.16 -14.25 -7.40
N LEU A 476 9.86 -14.50 -7.33
CA LEU A 476 9.26 -15.58 -6.55
C LEU A 476 8.90 -16.80 -7.43
N ALA A 477 9.23 -16.80 -8.72
CA ALA A 477 9.02 -17.96 -9.57
C ALA A 477 9.93 -19.13 -9.16
N GLU A 478 9.45 -20.37 -9.30
CA GLU A 478 10.13 -21.58 -8.83
C GLU A 478 11.58 -21.75 -9.35
N ASN A 479 11.86 -21.34 -10.58
CA ASN A 479 13.20 -21.40 -11.17
C ASN A 479 14.09 -20.18 -10.89
N ILE A 480 13.56 -19.15 -10.23
CA ILE A 480 14.26 -17.89 -9.92
C ILE A 480 14.45 -17.75 -8.40
N PHE A 481 13.51 -18.25 -7.59
CA PHE A 481 13.54 -18.12 -6.15
C PHE A 481 14.50 -19.12 -5.49
N ASN A 482 15.81 -18.93 -5.70
CA ASN A 482 16.85 -19.83 -5.25
C ASN A 482 18.18 -19.12 -4.95
N GLU A 483 19.08 -19.84 -4.30
CA GLU A 483 20.38 -19.36 -3.88
C GLU A 483 21.25 -18.85 -5.04
N GLU A 484 21.18 -19.47 -6.22
CA GLU A 484 21.98 -19.06 -7.38
C GLU A 484 21.62 -17.65 -7.86
N THR A 485 20.32 -17.31 -7.86
CA THR A 485 19.82 -16.00 -8.29
C THR A 485 20.22 -14.89 -7.32
N PHE A 486 20.16 -15.15 -6.02
CA PHE A 486 20.40 -14.14 -4.98
C PHE A 486 21.81 -14.17 -4.41
N SER A 487 22.66 -15.08 -4.87
CA SER A 487 23.92 -15.51 -4.24
C SER A 487 23.74 -16.23 -2.89
N PRO A 488 24.67 -17.11 -2.50
CA PRO A 488 24.71 -17.71 -1.16
C PRO A 488 24.51 -16.71 -0.01
N VAL A 489 25.27 -15.61 -0.01
CA VAL A 489 25.19 -14.61 1.07
C VAL A 489 23.88 -13.81 1.02
N GLY A 490 23.37 -13.50 -0.17
CA GLY A 490 22.08 -12.82 -0.31
C GLY A 490 20.91 -13.71 0.10
N TRP A 491 20.99 -15.01 -0.21
CA TRP A 491 20.02 -16.00 0.25
C TRP A 491 19.98 -16.10 1.77
N GLU A 492 21.14 -16.13 2.43
CA GLU A 492 21.23 -16.08 3.90
C GLU A 492 20.55 -14.82 4.47
N VAL A 493 20.78 -13.64 3.85
CA VAL A 493 20.10 -12.40 4.27
C VAL A 493 18.58 -12.51 4.14
N ILE A 494 18.08 -13.12 3.06
CA ILE A 494 16.63 -13.34 2.84
C ILE A 494 16.05 -14.28 3.91
N GLN A 495 16.74 -15.38 4.22
CA GLN A 495 16.28 -16.35 5.23
C GLN A 495 16.28 -15.74 6.64
N ASN A 496 17.28 -14.92 6.97
CA ASN A 496 17.48 -14.39 8.32
C ASN A 496 16.78 -13.05 8.61
N THR A 497 16.23 -12.38 7.60
CA THR A 497 15.44 -11.15 7.80
C THR A 497 13.97 -11.51 7.89
N ASN A 498 13.34 -11.31 9.05
CA ASN A 498 11.94 -11.73 9.26
C ASN A 498 10.99 -10.57 9.45
N THR A 499 11.51 -9.42 9.91
CA THR A 499 10.68 -8.27 10.25
C THR A 499 11.23 -6.96 9.67
N LEU A 500 10.35 -5.97 9.53
CA LEU A 500 10.74 -4.59 9.26
C LEU A 500 11.64 -4.04 10.38
N SER A 501 11.44 -4.50 11.62
CA SER A 501 12.32 -4.19 12.74
C SER A 501 13.76 -4.67 12.51
N ASP A 502 13.96 -5.86 11.92
CA ASP A 502 15.29 -6.34 11.56
C ASP A 502 15.98 -5.41 10.55
N LEU A 503 15.23 -4.93 9.55
CA LEU A 503 15.74 -3.98 8.56
C LEU A 503 16.14 -2.65 9.21
N VAL A 504 15.26 -2.07 10.03
CA VAL A 504 15.52 -0.78 10.67
C VAL A 504 16.72 -0.85 11.60
N ASN A 505 16.80 -1.89 12.45
CA ASN A 505 17.91 -2.06 13.37
C ASN A 505 19.24 -2.35 12.65
N ARG A 506 19.22 -3.03 11.50
CA ARG A 506 20.41 -3.29 10.68
C ARG A 506 20.94 -2.04 9.96
N ASN A 507 20.06 -1.08 9.66
CA ASN A 507 20.37 0.10 8.84
C ASN A 507 20.31 1.43 9.62
N SER A 508 20.27 1.35 10.95
CA SER A 508 20.37 2.50 11.84
C SER A 508 21.69 2.45 12.62
N PRO A 509 22.20 3.59 13.13
CA PRO A 509 23.36 3.59 14.01
C PRO A 509 23.19 2.60 15.17
N GLN A 510 24.23 1.84 15.49
CA GLN A 510 24.17 0.84 16.56
C GLN A 510 23.93 1.51 17.92
N GLN A 511 22.99 0.96 18.69
CA GLN A 511 22.67 1.36 20.05
C GLN A 511 22.53 0.13 20.95
N ASP A 512 22.65 0.31 22.27
CA ASP A 512 22.51 -0.78 23.25
C ASP A 512 21.11 -1.41 23.23
N LYS A 513 20.09 -0.61 22.90
CA LYS A 513 18.69 -1.05 22.78
C LYS A 513 18.26 -1.01 21.31
N LYS A 514 17.68 -2.11 20.83
CA LYS A 514 17.04 -2.16 19.51
C LYS A 514 15.79 -1.31 19.46
N TYR A 515 15.57 -0.62 18.35
CA TYR A 515 14.34 0.11 18.06
C TYR A 515 13.16 -0.86 17.96
N LYS A 516 12.04 -0.50 18.59
CA LYS A 516 10.77 -1.24 18.44
C LYS A 516 10.01 -0.71 17.23
N VAL A 517 9.92 -1.52 16.18
CA VAL A 517 9.18 -1.18 14.95
C VAL A 517 8.07 -2.19 14.74
N THR A 518 6.82 -1.72 14.64
CA THR A 518 5.64 -2.58 14.46
C THR A 518 4.46 -1.79 13.89
N PHE A 519 3.60 -2.49 13.15
CA PHE A 519 2.29 -1.98 12.74
C PHE A 519 1.25 -2.07 13.86
N ASP A 520 1.44 -2.95 14.85
CA ASP A 520 0.47 -3.20 15.91
C ASP A 520 0.58 -2.17 17.04
N ASN A 521 -0.54 -1.55 17.37
CA ASN A 521 -0.67 -0.66 18.51
C ASN A 521 -0.54 -1.52 19.80
N PRO A 522 0.43 -1.21 20.69
CA PRO A 522 0.76 -2.04 21.85
C PRO A 522 -0.33 -2.17 22.91
#